data_AF-A0A0M2PCD6-F1
#
_entry.id   AF-A0A0M2PCD6-F1
#
_cell.length_a   1.000
_cell.length_b   1.000
_cell.length_c   1.000
_cell.angle_alpha   90.00
_cell.angle_beta   90.00
_cell.angle_gamma   90.00
#
_symmetry.space_group_name_H-M   'P 1'
#
loop_
_entity.id
_entity.type
_entity.pdbx_description
1 polymer ?
#
loop_
_entity_poly.entity_id
_entity_poly.type
_entity_poly.pdbx_seq_one_letter_code
_entity_poly.pdbx_strand_id
1 'polypeptide(L)' 'MENENCGIMTTTKKTDIHGYTYTEVHLMDFRRERIWHVNFENLDNELIPEGLREYIRENSEKIKEGSWHYSGDQR' A
#
# COMPACT_ATOMS: atom_id res chain seq x y z
N MET A 1 7.85 18.09 1.98
CA MET A 1 6.73 17.16 1.69
C MET A 1 6.86 16.03 2.67
N GLU A 2 6.05 16.03 3.73
CA GLU A 2 6.16 15.10 4.86
C GLU A 2 5.48 13.74 4.57
N ASN A 3 5.95 13.03 3.53
CA ASN A 3 5.54 11.64 3.30
C ASN A 3 6.43 10.63 4.07
N GLU A 4 7.32 11.11 4.94
CA GLU A 4 8.35 10.32 5.63
C GLU A 4 7.80 9.35 6.69
N ASN A 5 6.52 9.47 7.09
CA ASN A 5 5.94 8.64 8.14
C ASN A 5 4.98 7.57 7.62
N CYS A 6 5.16 7.12 6.38
CA CYS A 6 4.49 5.92 5.88
C CYS A 6 5.42 5.06 5.03
N GLY A 7 5.18 3.75 5.05
CA GLY A 7 5.88 2.81 4.19
C GLY A 7 4.94 1.73 3.75
N ILE A 8 5.00 1.33 2.47
CA ILE A 8 4.46 0.02 2.08
C ILE A 8 5.29 -1.03 2.86
N MET A 9 4.79 -2.24 3.06
CA MET A 9 5.53 -3.30 3.76
C MET A 9 5.59 -4.54 2.89
N THR A 10 4.46 -4.88 2.30
CA THR A 10 4.32 -6.01 1.39
C THR A 10 3.24 -5.72 0.36
N THR A 11 3.40 -6.32 -0.81
CA THR A 11 2.37 -6.38 -1.85
C THR A 11 2.12 -7.86 -2.15
N THR A 12 0.87 -8.29 -2.06
CA THR A 12 0.51 -9.70 -2.24
C THR A 12 -0.62 -9.81 -3.24
N LYS A 13 -0.42 -10.62 -4.29
CA LYS A 13 -1.51 -10.98 -5.20
C LYS A 13 -2.42 -11.99 -4.50
N LYS A 14 -3.69 -11.65 -4.35
CA LYS A 14 -4.74 -12.47 -3.75
C LYS A 14 -5.83 -12.74 -4.77
N THR A 15 -6.52 -13.86 -4.59
CA THR A 15 -7.72 -14.20 -5.35
C THR A 15 -8.85 -14.40 -4.35
N ASP A 16 -9.97 -13.73 -4.57
CA ASP A 16 -11.15 -13.87 -3.71
C ASP A 16 -11.94 -15.17 -4.03
N ILE A 17 -12.99 -15.42 -3.27
CA ILE A 17 -13.84 -16.62 -3.44
C ILE A 17 -14.60 -16.64 -4.78
N HIS A 18 -14.69 -15.50 -5.48
CA HIS A 18 -15.33 -15.38 -6.78
C HIS A 18 -14.33 -15.51 -7.93
N GLY A 19 -13.04 -15.73 -7.64
CA GLY A 19 -11.97 -15.82 -8.63
C GLY A 19 -11.42 -14.46 -9.08
N TYR A 20 -11.83 -13.36 -8.46
CA TYR A 20 -11.28 -12.04 -8.76
C TYR A 20 -9.89 -11.90 -8.14
N THR A 21 -8.90 -11.61 -8.99
CA THR A 21 -7.51 -11.42 -8.54
C THR A 21 -7.24 -9.93 -8.33
N TYR A 22 -6.65 -9.60 -7.19
CA TYR A 22 -6.27 -8.25 -6.79
C TYR A 22 -4.94 -8.25 -6.06
N THR A 23 -4.31 -7.09 -5.99
CA THR A 23 -3.07 -6.82 -5.27
C THR A 23 -3.43 -6.17 -3.94
N GLU A 24 -3.22 -6.88 -2.85
CA GLU A 24 -3.32 -6.31 -1.51
C GLU A 24 -2.00 -5.62 -1.16
N VAL A 25 -2.08 -4.34 -0.78
CA VAL A 25 -0.95 -3.53 -0.34
C VAL A 25 -1.05 -3.35 1.16
N HIS A 26 0.00 -3.73 1.89
CA HIS A 26 0.11 -3.45 3.32
C HIS A 26 0.92 -2.19 3.50
N LEU A 27 0.37 -1.19 4.19
CA LEU A 27 1.08 0.03 4.54
C LEU A 27 1.16 0.20 6.04
N MET A 28 2.35 0.53 6.52
CA MET A 28 2.56 1.07 7.85
C MET A 28 2.37 2.59 7.81
N ASP A 29 1.43 3.10 8.59
CA ASP A 29 1.28 4.51 8.94
C ASP A 29 1.93 4.73 10.31
N PHE A 30 3.16 5.23 10.31
CA PHE A 30 3.95 5.45 11.54
C PHE A 30 3.37 6.58 12.40
N ARG A 31 2.66 7.55 11.81
CA ARG A 31 2.01 8.63 12.58
C ARG A 31 0.85 8.11 13.41
N ARG A 32 0.12 7.13 12.88
CA ARG A 32 -1.06 6.55 13.53
C ARG A 32 -0.78 5.20 14.19
N GLU A 33 0.47 4.74 14.16
CA GLU A 33 0.91 3.42 14.64
C GLU A 33 0.01 2.29 14.14
N ARG A 34 -0.36 2.35 12.85
CA ARG A 34 -1.39 1.48 12.28
C ARG A 34 -0.94 0.88 10.95
N ILE A 35 -1.31 -0.39 10.75
CA ILE A 35 -1.20 -1.07 9.45
C ILE A 35 -2.53 -0.96 8.70
N TRP A 36 -2.45 -0.61 7.42
CA TRP A 36 -3.55 -0.58 6.46
C TRP A 36 -3.38 -1.71 5.45
N HIS A 37 -4.46 -2.43 5.17
CA HIS A 37 -4.52 -3.38 4.06
C HIS A 37 -5.45 -2.79 3.02
N VAL A 38 -4.94 -2.60 1.80
CA VAL A 38 -5.61 -1.83 0.77
C VAL A 38 -5.72 -2.69 -0.48
N ASN A 39 -6.91 -2.81 -1.05
CA ASN A 39 -7.09 -3.37 -2.38
C ASN A 39 -6.63 -2.32 -3.41
N PHE A 40 -5.52 -2.59 -4.08
CA PHE A 40 -4.91 -1.64 -5.01
C PHE A 40 -5.78 -1.36 -6.24
N GLU A 41 -6.49 -2.38 -6.74
CA GLU A 41 -7.41 -2.27 -7.87
C GLU A 41 -8.67 -1.47 -7.52
N ASN A 42 -8.99 -1.32 -6.23
CA ASN A 42 -10.10 -0.53 -5.73
C ASN A 42 -9.67 0.68 -4.88
N LEU A 43 -8.43 1.15 -5.06
CA LEU A 43 -7.77 2.17 -4.23
C LEU A 43 -8.58 3.47 -4.03
N ASP A 44 -9.31 3.92 -5.05
CA ASP A 44 -10.08 5.16 -5.00
C ASP A 44 -11.29 5.07 -4.05
N ASN A 45 -11.79 3.85 -3.80
CA ASN A 45 -12.93 3.59 -2.93
C ASN A 45 -12.49 3.13 -1.52
N GLU A 46 -11.20 2.96 -1.29
CA GLU A 46 -10.66 2.52 0.00
C GLU A 46 -10.75 3.62 1.06
N LEU A 47 -11.14 3.25 2.28
CA LEU A 47 -11.31 4.18 3.41
C LEU A 47 -9.96 4.46 4.10
N ILE A 48 -9.04 5.05 3.35
CA ILE A 48 -7.69 5.43 3.83
C ILE A 48 -7.48 6.95 3.74
N PRO A 49 -6.59 7.52 4.57
CA PRO A 49 -6.15 8.91 4.43
C PRO A 49 -5.63 9.23 3.02
N GLU A 50 -5.96 10.43 2.50
CA GLU A 50 -5.57 10.83 1.13
C GLU A 50 -4.06 10.75 0.90
N GLY A 51 -3.24 11.20 1.84
CA GLY A 51 -1.77 11.11 1.70
C GLY A 51 -1.25 9.67 1.55
N LEU A 52 -1.90 8.68 2.19
CA LEU A 52 -1.56 7.27 1.97
C LEU A 52 -2.02 6.79 0.60
N ARG A 53 -3.19 7.25 0.14
CA ARG A 53 -3.70 6.96 -1.20
C ARG A 53 -2.76 7.49 -2.28
N GLU A 54 -2.33 8.74 -2.15
CA GLU A 54 -1.36 9.37 -3.05
C GLU A 54 -0.03 8.61 -3.05
N TYR A 55 0.50 8.27 -1.87
CA TYR A 55 1.74 7.49 -1.75
C TYR A 55 1.67 6.12 -2.45
N ILE A 56 0.53 5.42 -2.36
CA ILE A 56 0.30 4.17 -3.08
C ILE A 56 0.26 4.41 -4.60
N ARG A 57 -0.42 5.49 -5.06
CA ARG A 57 -0.48 5.85 -6.49
C ARG A 57 0.91 6.15 -7.04
N GLU A 58 1.72 6.90 -6.30
CA GLU A 58 3.11 7.22 -6.67
C GLU A 58 3.99 5.96 -6.82
N ASN A 59 3.69 4.89 -6.08
CA ASN A 59 4.41 3.61 -6.13
C ASN A 59 3.72 2.54 -7.01
N SER A 60 2.69 2.93 -7.77
CA SER A 60 1.81 2.01 -8.51
C SER A 60 2.54 1.03 -9.44
N GLU A 61 3.54 1.48 -10.19
CA GLU A 61 4.30 0.62 -11.10
C GLU A 61 5.07 -0.46 -10.32
N LYS A 62 5.79 -0.07 -9.28
CA LYS A 62 6.55 -1.00 -8.42
C LYS A 62 5.65 -2.02 -7.72
N ILE A 63 4.45 -1.58 -7.28
CA ILE A 63 3.44 -2.45 -6.67
C ILE A 63 2.97 -3.52 -7.67
N LYS A 64 2.64 -3.12 -8.91
CA LYS A 64 2.18 -4.03 -9.96
C LYS A 64 3.23 -5.05 -10.37
N GLU A 65 4.49 -4.63 -10.41
CA GLU A 65 5.62 -5.50 -10.74
C GLU A 65 6.02 -6.43 -9.59
N GLY A 66 5.60 -6.14 -8.35
CA GLY A 66 6.08 -6.84 -7.16
C GLY A 66 7.54 -6.49 -6.82
N SER A 67 8.09 -5.43 -7.42
CA SER A 67 9.50 -5.00 -7.30
C SER A 67 9.72 -4.02 -6.14
N TRP A 68 8.79 -3.96 -5.21
CA TRP A 68 8.83 -3.00 -4.10
C TRP A 68 9.52 -3.61 -2.88
N HIS A 69 10.48 -2.89 -2.29
CA HIS A 69 11.26 -3.37 -1.15
C HIS A 69 11.20 -2.36 0.00
N TYR A 70 10.69 -2.79 1.15
CA TYR A 70 10.82 -2.03 2.38
C TYR A 70 12.23 -2.24 2.94
N SER A 71 13.15 -1.33 2.65
CA SER A 71 14.31 -1.17 3.52
C SER A 71 13.85 -0.28 4.66
N GLY A 72 13.47 -0.86 5.80
CA GLY A 72 13.15 -0.08 7.00
C GLY A 72 14.39 0.69 7.48
N ASP A 73 14.70 1.82 6.85
CA ASP A 73 15.69 2.77 7.35
C ASP A 73 14.94 3.72 8.30
N GLN A 74 14.94 3.35 9.58
CA GLN A 74 14.58 4.25 10.66
C GLN A 74 15.77 5.18 10.90
N ARG A 75 15.79 6.34 10.21
CA ARG A 75 16.67 7.46 10.56
C ARG A 75 15.89 8.56 11.23
#